data_AF-A0A9Q1MX49-F1
#
_entry.id   AF-A0A9Q1MX49-F1
#
_cell.length_a   1.000
_cell.length_b   1.000
_cell.length_c   1.000
_cell.angle_alpha   90.00
_cell.angle_beta   90.00
_cell.angle_gamma   90.00
#
_symmetry.space_group_name_H-M   'P 1'
#
loop_
_entity.id
_entity.type
_entity.pdbx_description
1 polymer ?
#
loop_
_entity_poly.entity_id
_entity_poly.type
_entity_poly.pdbx_seq_one_letter_code
_entity_poly.pdbx_strand_id
1 'polypeptide(L)'
;MDLNWLKDFLTGMIKPVAALAVVFMAVGLSYVQKLGLEGEMIYSVFRAFVQLSIIGFVLQFIFSQKNAAWIILAYLFMVTIAGYTAGQRAKHVPRGKYIAGVSILAGTAVTMFLLVILNVFPFTPRYIIPVAGMMVGNAMTVTGVTMKKLRDDIKIQMALVETALALGATPRQATLQQVKRSLVIALSPVLDNAKTVGLISLPGAMTGLIMGGASPLEAIQLQIVVMNMLIGASTVSSIFSTYLSWPSFFTKAYQLETKVFSSE
;
A
#
# COMPACT_ATOMS: atom_id res chain seq x y z
N MET A 1 -20.01 -17.35 -28.84
CA MET A 1 -18.80 -16.63 -28.39
C MET A 1 -18.14 -16.10 -29.65
N ASP A 2 -18.39 -14.85 -29.97
CA ASP A 2 -18.13 -14.29 -31.30
C ASP A 2 -16.64 -14.09 -31.56
N LEU A 3 -16.17 -14.62 -32.69
CA LEU A 3 -14.77 -14.56 -33.15
C LEU A 3 -14.27 -13.11 -33.37
N ASN A 4 -15.21 -12.17 -33.56
CA ASN A 4 -14.93 -10.75 -33.72
C ASN A 4 -14.45 -10.10 -32.41
N TRP A 5 -15.00 -10.51 -31.26
CA TRP A 5 -14.55 -10.02 -29.95
C TRP A 5 -13.08 -10.38 -29.68
N LEU A 6 -12.67 -11.59 -30.07
CA LEU A 6 -11.31 -12.08 -29.86
C LEU A 6 -10.31 -11.37 -30.78
N LYS A 7 -10.73 -11.04 -32.02
CA LYS A 7 -9.95 -10.21 -32.93
C LYS A 7 -9.82 -8.76 -32.44
N ASP A 8 -10.89 -8.14 -31.97
CA ASP A 8 -10.87 -6.77 -31.43
C ASP A 8 -10.03 -6.67 -30.14
N PHE A 9 -10.10 -7.71 -29.30
CA PHE A 9 -9.22 -7.84 -28.15
C PHE A 9 -7.75 -7.94 -28.60
N LEU A 10 -7.41 -8.86 -29.50
CA LEU A 10 -6.03 -9.04 -29.99
C LEU A 10 -5.47 -7.79 -30.67
N THR A 11 -6.26 -7.08 -31.50
CA THR A 11 -5.82 -5.82 -32.13
C THR A 11 -5.67 -4.69 -31.13
N GLY A 12 -6.54 -4.61 -30.11
CA GLY A 12 -6.41 -3.68 -28.99
C GLY A 12 -5.15 -3.90 -28.15
N MET A 13 -4.62 -5.13 -28.09
CA MET A 13 -3.44 -5.49 -27.31
C MET A 13 -2.09 -5.17 -27.97
N ILE A 14 -2.06 -4.82 -29.26
CA ILE A 14 -0.82 -4.51 -29.99
C ILE A 14 -0.07 -3.33 -29.34
N LYS A 15 -0.79 -2.28 -28.93
CA LYS A 15 -0.20 -1.08 -28.29
C LYS A 15 0.38 -1.39 -26.89
N PRO A 16 -0.32 -2.08 -25.97
CA PRO A 16 0.27 -2.59 -24.74
C PRO A 16 1.51 -3.46 -24.93
N VAL A 17 1.51 -4.35 -25.93
CA VAL A 17 2.66 -5.21 -26.22
C VAL A 17 3.86 -4.39 -26.70
N ALA A 18 3.66 -3.39 -27.56
CA ALA A 18 4.73 -2.48 -27.96
C ALA A 18 5.33 -1.69 -26.78
N ALA A 19 4.51 -1.34 -25.78
CA ALA A 19 4.99 -0.66 -24.57
C ALA A 19 5.92 -1.52 -23.70
N LEU A 20 5.95 -2.85 -23.89
CA LEU A 20 6.92 -3.74 -23.23
C LEU A 20 8.37 -3.40 -23.62
N ALA A 21 8.60 -2.73 -24.76
CA ALA A 21 9.94 -2.28 -25.15
C ALA A 21 10.61 -1.41 -24.06
N VAL A 22 9.83 -0.58 -23.34
CA VAL A 22 10.32 0.25 -22.24
C VAL A 22 10.77 -0.61 -21.06
N VAL A 23 10.04 -1.69 -20.77
CA VAL A 23 10.41 -2.67 -19.74
C VAL A 23 11.69 -3.41 -20.14
N PHE A 24 11.80 -3.84 -21.40
CA PHE A 24 13.02 -4.48 -21.91
C PHE A 24 14.25 -3.56 -21.82
N MET A 25 14.09 -2.26 -22.07
CA MET A 25 15.14 -1.28 -21.85
C MET A 25 15.58 -1.23 -20.38
N ALA A 26 14.62 -1.18 -19.44
CA ALA A 26 14.93 -1.20 -18.00
C ALA A 26 15.62 -2.50 -17.56
N VAL A 27 15.20 -3.64 -18.10
CA VAL A 27 15.85 -4.95 -17.89
C VAL A 27 17.27 -4.95 -18.42
N GLY A 28 17.50 -4.42 -19.63
CA GLY A 28 18.84 -4.29 -20.21
C GLY A 28 19.76 -3.40 -19.37
N LEU A 29 19.27 -2.25 -18.90
CA LEU A 29 20.03 -1.37 -17.99
C LEU A 29 20.33 -2.05 -16.65
N SER A 30 19.38 -2.78 -16.07
CA SER A 30 19.60 -3.57 -14.85
C SER A 30 20.71 -4.60 -15.03
N TYR A 31 20.69 -5.29 -16.18
CA TYR A 31 21.68 -6.32 -16.49
C TYR A 31 23.08 -5.71 -16.64
N VAL A 32 23.18 -4.56 -17.32
CA VAL A 32 24.45 -3.82 -17.45
C VAL A 32 24.96 -3.35 -16.09
N GLN A 33 24.07 -2.88 -15.21
CA GLN A 33 24.43 -2.45 -13.85
C GLN A 33 24.53 -3.58 -12.83
N LYS A 34 24.29 -4.85 -13.23
CA LYS A 34 24.30 -6.03 -12.37
C LYS A 34 23.42 -5.90 -11.12
N LEU A 35 22.24 -5.28 -11.26
CA LEU A 35 21.32 -5.07 -10.13
C LEU A 35 20.63 -6.36 -9.70
N GLY A 36 20.60 -7.40 -10.54
CA GLY A 36 19.97 -8.69 -10.22
C GLY A 36 18.43 -8.65 -10.18
N LEU A 37 17.84 -7.57 -10.72
CA LEU A 37 16.39 -7.33 -10.70
C LEU A 37 15.69 -7.83 -11.96
N GLU A 38 16.41 -8.40 -12.92
CA GLU A 38 15.90 -8.73 -14.26
C GLU A 38 14.75 -9.75 -14.19
N GLY A 39 14.97 -10.84 -13.45
CA GLY A 39 13.96 -11.86 -13.22
C GLY A 39 12.76 -11.36 -12.42
N GLU A 40 13.01 -10.51 -11.41
CA GLU A 40 11.94 -9.92 -10.59
C GLU A 40 11.07 -8.95 -11.39
N MET A 41 11.67 -8.16 -12.29
CA MET A 41 10.96 -7.25 -13.18
C MET A 41 10.05 -8.00 -14.16
N ILE A 42 10.60 -9.02 -14.84
CA ILE A 42 9.83 -9.83 -15.80
C ILE A 42 8.67 -10.54 -15.09
N TYR A 43 8.94 -11.19 -13.96
CA TYR A 43 7.91 -11.85 -13.16
C TYR A 43 6.84 -10.86 -12.68
N SER A 44 7.23 -9.67 -12.24
CA SER A 44 6.30 -8.63 -11.78
C SER A 44 5.39 -8.13 -12.91
N VAL A 45 5.93 -7.93 -14.11
CA VAL A 45 5.16 -7.48 -15.28
C VAL A 45 4.17 -8.56 -15.73
N PHE A 46 4.62 -9.80 -15.86
CA PHE A 46 3.75 -10.92 -16.20
C PHE A 46 2.63 -11.10 -15.16
N ARG A 47 2.98 -11.09 -13.87
CA ARG A 47 2.01 -11.18 -12.78
C ARG A 47 1.02 -10.02 -12.82
N ALA A 48 1.47 -8.79 -13.00
CA ALA A 48 0.61 -7.61 -13.07
C ALA A 48 -0.39 -7.71 -14.24
N PHE A 49 0.08 -8.17 -15.40
CA PHE A 49 -0.76 -8.39 -16.57
C PHE A 49 -1.88 -9.39 -16.28
N VAL A 50 -1.53 -10.59 -15.79
CA VAL A 50 -2.51 -11.63 -15.44
C VAL A 50 -3.49 -11.14 -14.38
N GLN A 51 -3.00 -10.47 -13.34
CA GLN A 51 -3.83 -9.94 -12.25
C GLN A 51 -4.81 -8.87 -12.73
N LEU A 52 -4.37 -7.91 -13.56
CA LEU A 52 -5.23 -6.86 -14.08
C LEU A 52 -6.31 -7.42 -15.01
N SER A 53 -5.98 -8.40 -15.85
CA SER A 53 -6.96 -9.09 -16.69
C SER A 53 -8.04 -9.75 -15.84
N ILE A 54 -7.66 -10.54 -14.83
CA ILE A 54 -8.61 -11.22 -13.94
C ILE A 54 -9.47 -10.21 -13.17
N ILE A 55 -8.86 -9.18 -12.59
CA ILE A 55 -9.58 -8.15 -11.83
C ILE A 55 -10.60 -7.42 -12.71
N GLY A 56 -10.28 -7.15 -13.98
CA GLY A 56 -11.23 -6.55 -14.92
C GLY A 56 -12.53 -7.35 -15.04
N PHE A 57 -12.43 -8.68 -15.18
CA PHE A 57 -13.61 -9.56 -15.22
C PHE A 57 -14.36 -9.60 -13.88
N VAL A 58 -13.63 -9.70 -12.77
CA VAL A 58 -14.23 -9.74 -11.42
C VAL A 58 -15.00 -8.45 -11.12
N LEU A 59 -14.45 -7.28 -11.48
CA LEU A 59 -15.12 -6.00 -11.26
C LEU A 59 -16.41 -5.87 -12.08
N GLN A 60 -16.42 -6.36 -13.33
CA GLN A 60 -17.65 -6.36 -14.14
C GLN A 60 -18.77 -7.18 -13.46
N PHE A 61 -18.44 -8.33 -12.89
CA PHE A 61 -19.38 -9.14 -12.12
C PHE A 61 -19.86 -8.41 -10.86
N ILE A 62 -18.94 -7.85 -10.07
CA ILE A 62 -19.28 -7.16 -8.82
C ILE A 62 -20.17 -5.94 -9.09
N PHE A 63 -19.88 -5.17 -10.13
CA PHE A 63 -20.67 -3.97 -10.48
C PHE A 63 -22.08 -4.30 -10.99
N SER A 64 -22.29 -5.51 -11.50
CA SER A 64 -23.62 -5.99 -11.91
C SER A 64 -24.50 -6.39 -10.72
N GLN A 65 -23.90 -6.59 -9.54
CA GLN A 65 -24.61 -6.98 -8.32
C GLN A 65 -24.91 -5.76 -7.44
N LYS A 66 -26.16 -5.60 -7.00
CA LYS A 66 -26.57 -4.49 -6.10
C LYS A 66 -26.30 -4.74 -4.62
N ASN A 67 -25.68 -5.87 -4.27
CA ASN A 67 -25.54 -6.31 -2.87
C ASN A 67 -24.23 -5.80 -2.24
N ALA A 68 -24.33 -5.07 -1.13
CA ALA A 68 -23.21 -4.51 -0.37
C ALA A 68 -22.26 -5.58 0.19
N ALA A 69 -22.72 -6.82 0.35
CA ALA A 69 -21.89 -7.94 0.81
C ALA A 69 -20.66 -8.18 -0.09
N TRP A 70 -20.79 -7.99 -1.41
CA TRP A 70 -19.68 -8.17 -2.35
C TRP A 70 -18.60 -7.09 -2.19
N ILE A 71 -19.00 -5.87 -1.82
CA ILE A 71 -18.06 -4.77 -1.56
C ILE A 71 -17.21 -5.11 -0.33
N ILE A 72 -17.86 -5.56 0.75
CA ILE A 72 -17.18 -5.92 2.00
C ILE A 72 -16.23 -7.11 1.76
N LEU A 73 -16.68 -8.13 1.02
CA LEU A 73 -15.85 -9.28 0.70
C LEU A 73 -14.62 -8.89 -0.12
N ALA A 74 -14.79 -8.08 -1.18
CA ALA A 74 -13.68 -7.57 -1.98
C ALA A 74 -12.71 -6.73 -1.14
N TYR A 75 -13.24 -5.89 -0.25
CA TYR A 75 -12.44 -5.09 0.67
C TYR A 75 -11.61 -5.94 1.64
N LEU A 76 -12.22 -6.94 2.29
CA LEU A 76 -11.51 -7.85 3.18
C LEU A 76 -10.44 -8.67 2.44
N PHE A 77 -10.72 -9.08 1.21
CA PHE A 77 -9.74 -9.74 0.35
C PHE A 77 -8.54 -8.81 0.07
N MET A 78 -8.79 -7.56 -0.32
CA MET A 78 -7.73 -6.56 -0.54
C MET A 78 -6.88 -6.34 0.72
N VAL A 79 -7.51 -6.17 1.88
CA VAL A 79 -6.80 -5.99 3.17
C VAL A 79 -5.96 -7.21 3.54
N THR A 80 -6.44 -8.42 3.25
CA THR A 80 -5.70 -9.66 3.53
C THR A 80 -4.43 -9.75 2.68
N ILE A 81 -4.54 -9.49 1.38
CA ILE A 81 -3.39 -9.47 0.46
C ILE A 81 -2.43 -8.33 0.81
N ALA A 82 -2.94 -7.18 1.20
CA ALA A 82 -2.15 -6.05 1.66
C ALA A 82 -1.37 -6.35 2.94
N GLY A 83 -2.02 -6.94 3.95
CA GLY A 83 -1.37 -7.37 5.19
C GLY A 83 -0.28 -8.41 4.94
N TYR A 84 -0.55 -9.39 4.07
CA TYR A 84 0.46 -10.38 3.67
C TYR A 84 1.66 -9.72 2.99
N THR A 85 1.43 -8.83 2.02
CA THR A 85 2.48 -8.18 1.23
C THR A 85 3.30 -7.21 2.08
N ALA A 86 2.65 -6.38 2.90
CA ALA A 86 3.32 -5.48 3.84
C ALA A 86 4.14 -6.26 4.88
N GLY A 87 3.60 -7.34 5.44
CA GLY A 87 4.34 -8.21 6.35
C GLY A 87 5.53 -8.91 5.67
N GLN A 88 5.41 -9.28 4.39
CA GLN A 88 6.51 -9.85 3.62
C GLN A 88 7.61 -8.82 3.30
N ARG A 89 7.31 -7.51 3.27
CA ARG A 89 8.34 -6.45 3.21
C ARG A 89 9.12 -6.33 4.52
N ALA A 90 8.50 -6.71 5.64
CA ALA A 90 9.09 -6.74 6.98
C ALA A 90 9.32 -8.18 7.47
N LYS A 91 9.92 -9.06 6.64
CA LYS A 91 10.04 -10.52 6.89
C LYS A 91 10.51 -10.91 8.28
N HIS A 92 11.35 -10.07 8.89
CA HIS A 92 11.98 -10.34 10.17
C HIS A 92 11.29 -9.69 11.36
N VAL A 93 10.09 -9.11 11.17
CA VAL A 93 9.24 -8.66 12.27
C VAL A 93 8.34 -9.83 12.68
N PRO A 94 8.39 -10.29 13.95
CA PRO A 94 7.57 -11.40 14.42
C PRO A 94 6.09 -11.09 14.21
N ARG A 95 5.34 -12.06 13.67
CA ARG A 95 3.91 -11.89 13.32
C ARG A 95 3.64 -10.68 12.41
N GLY A 96 4.64 -10.23 11.63
CA GLY A 96 4.56 -9.01 10.83
C GLY A 96 3.37 -8.97 9.87
N LYS A 97 2.96 -10.12 9.31
CA LYS A 97 1.77 -10.24 8.45
C LYS A 97 0.46 -9.89 9.18
N TYR A 98 0.30 -10.39 10.42
CA TYR A 98 -0.89 -10.11 11.23
C TYR A 98 -0.90 -8.66 11.71
N ILE A 99 0.25 -8.17 12.19
CA ILE A 99 0.40 -6.78 12.63
C ILE A 99 0.08 -5.82 11.48
N ALA A 100 0.67 -6.06 10.30
CA ALA A 100 0.38 -5.25 9.13
C ALA A 100 -1.09 -5.32 8.71
N GLY A 101 -1.68 -6.52 8.67
CA GLY A 101 -3.08 -6.69 8.30
C GLY A 101 -4.04 -5.97 9.25
N VAL A 102 -3.86 -6.11 10.56
CA VAL A 102 -4.69 -5.42 11.57
C VAL A 102 -4.50 -3.91 11.50
N SER A 103 -3.27 -3.43 11.31
CA SER A 103 -2.97 -2.00 11.24
C SER A 103 -3.58 -1.36 10.00
N ILE A 104 -3.46 -2.02 8.84
CA ILE A 104 -4.07 -1.58 7.59
C ILE A 104 -5.58 -1.58 7.76
N LEU A 105 -6.17 -2.70 8.22
CA LEU A 105 -7.62 -2.79 8.44
C LEU A 105 -8.13 -1.67 9.34
N ALA A 106 -7.46 -1.41 10.46
CA ALA A 106 -7.85 -0.36 11.40
C ALA A 106 -7.77 1.03 10.76
N GLY A 107 -6.66 1.36 10.10
CA GLY A 107 -6.49 2.66 9.46
C GLY A 107 -7.47 2.90 8.32
N THR A 108 -7.63 1.90 7.43
CA THR A 108 -8.55 2.00 6.30
C THR A 108 -10.01 1.96 6.73
N ALA A 109 -10.37 1.18 7.77
CA ALA A 109 -11.73 1.14 8.29
C ALA A 109 -12.11 2.46 8.99
N VAL A 110 -11.21 3.05 9.79
CA VAL A 110 -11.46 4.35 10.43
C VAL A 110 -11.69 5.43 9.38
N THR A 111 -10.83 5.49 8.35
CA THR A 111 -11.01 6.46 7.26
C THR A 111 -12.30 6.21 6.49
N MET A 112 -12.63 4.97 6.12
CA MET A 112 -13.88 4.67 5.43
C MET A 112 -15.12 4.98 6.26
N PHE A 113 -15.09 4.68 7.55
CA PHE A 113 -16.19 4.98 8.46
C PHE A 113 -16.48 6.49 8.54
N LEU A 114 -15.44 7.31 8.68
CA LEU A 114 -15.58 8.77 8.68
C LEU A 114 -16.23 9.29 7.39
N LEU A 115 -15.90 8.72 6.24
CA LEU A 115 -16.42 9.16 4.95
C LEU A 115 -17.90 8.83 4.75
N VAL A 116 -18.31 7.65 5.22
CA VAL A 116 -19.71 7.22 5.19
C VAL A 116 -20.55 8.15 6.06
N ILE A 117 -20.06 8.52 7.23
CA ILE A 117 -20.75 9.48 8.12
C ILE A 117 -20.84 10.85 7.47
N LEU A 118 -19.74 11.32 6.87
CA LEU A 118 -19.66 12.65 6.27
C LEU A 118 -20.37 12.75 4.90
N ASN A 119 -20.95 11.65 4.38
CA ASN A 119 -21.63 11.58 3.08
C ASN A 119 -20.83 12.20 1.92
N VAL A 120 -19.51 11.97 1.90
CA VAL A 120 -18.60 12.63 0.95
C VAL A 120 -18.80 12.16 -0.49
N PHE A 121 -19.22 10.91 -0.70
CA PHE A 121 -19.55 10.36 -2.02
C PHE A 121 -20.59 9.23 -1.89
N PRO A 122 -21.38 8.95 -2.94
CA PRO A 122 -22.43 7.94 -2.89
C PRO A 122 -21.84 6.55 -2.66
N PHE A 123 -22.47 5.78 -1.76
CA PHE A 123 -22.03 4.44 -1.37
C PHE A 123 -22.36 3.41 -2.47
N THR A 124 -21.71 3.53 -3.64
CA THR A 124 -21.87 2.58 -4.74
C THR A 124 -20.57 1.79 -4.99
N PRO A 125 -20.66 0.53 -5.46
CA PRO A 125 -19.49 -0.31 -5.73
C PRO A 125 -18.44 0.37 -6.63
N ARG A 126 -18.90 1.18 -7.59
CA ARG A 126 -18.06 1.86 -8.58
C ARG A 126 -17.13 2.91 -7.98
N TYR A 127 -17.51 3.54 -6.86
CA TYR A 127 -16.63 4.49 -6.15
C TYR A 127 -15.86 3.79 -5.03
N ILE A 128 -16.52 2.97 -4.23
CA ILE A 128 -15.92 2.41 -3.01
C ILE A 128 -14.76 1.47 -3.35
N ILE A 129 -14.92 0.57 -4.31
CA ILE A 129 -13.92 -0.46 -4.55
C ILE A 129 -12.60 0.15 -5.04
N PRO A 130 -12.58 1.06 -6.04
CA PRO A 130 -11.34 1.73 -6.44
C PRO A 130 -10.72 2.59 -5.33
N VAL A 131 -11.54 3.35 -4.59
CA VAL A 131 -11.04 4.22 -3.50
C VAL A 131 -10.45 3.37 -2.37
N ALA A 132 -11.14 2.31 -1.96
CA ALA A 132 -10.64 1.37 -0.96
C ALA A 132 -9.36 0.68 -1.45
N GLY A 133 -9.27 0.29 -2.72
CA GLY A 133 -8.07 -0.29 -3.32
C GLY A 133 -6.87 0.65 -3.27
N MET A 134 -7.04 1.92 -3.65
CA MET A 134 -5.97 2.93 -3.56
C MET A 134 -5.53 3.17 -2.12
N MET A 135 -6.49 3.23 -1.19
CA MET A 135 -6.25 3.48 0.23
C MET A 135 -5.51 2.30 0.89
N VAL A 136 -5.98 1.07 0.65
CA VAL A 136 -5.34 -0.17 1.13
C VAL A 136 -3.94 -0.34 0.52
N GLY A 137 -3.76 -0.03 -0.77
CA GLY A 137 -2.46 -0.11 -1.44
C GLY A 137 -1.42 0.89 -0.91
N ASN A 138 -1.83 2.12 -0.62
CA ASN A 138 -0.95 3.10 0.04
C ASN A 138 -0.65 2.70 1.49
N ALA A 139 -1.67 2.32 2.26
CA ALA A 139 -1.50 1.85 3.62
C ALA A 139 -0.57 0.63 3.71
N MET A 140 -0.67 -0.31 2.77
CA MET A 140 0.26 -1.45 2.61
C MET A 140 1.70 -0.99 2.45
N THR A 141 1.93 -0.02 1.55
CA THR A 141 3.27 0.44 1.26
C THR A 141 3.89 1.18 2.43
N VAL A 142 3.16 2.13 3.00
CA VAL A 142 3.63 2.89 4.15
C VAL A 142 3.86 1.97 5.35
N THR A 143 2.89 1.12 5.70
CA THR A 143 3.02 0.20 6.84
C THR A 143 4.20 -0.75 6.68
N GLY A 144 4.38 -1.35 5.49
CA GLY A 144 5.50 -2.24 5.23
C GLY A 144 6.86 -1.53 5.35
N VAL A 145 6.97 -0.29 4.87
CA VAL A 145 8.19 0.53 5.01
C VAL A 145 8.41 0.93 6.47
N THR A 146 7.38 1.38 7.19
CA THR A 146 7.47 1.74 8.61
C THR A 146 7.99 0.57 9.45
N MET A 147 7.41 -0.62 9.29
CA MET A 147 7.80 -1.80 10.07
C MET A 147 9.23 -2.25 9.75
N LYS A 148 9.60 -2.29 8.46
CA LYS A 148 10.95 -2.63 8.04
C LYS A 148 11.96 -1.62 8.59
N LYS A 149 11.71 -0.33 8.40
CA LYS A 149 12.61 0.74 8.83
C LYS A 149 12.75 0.80 10.35
N LEU A 150 11.66 0.59 11.09
CA LEU A 150 11.68 0.56 12.55
C LEU A 150 12.59 -0.55 13.07
N ARG A 151 12.46 -1.76 12.51
CA ARG A 151 13.32 -2.88 12.86
C ARG A 151 14.78 -2.57 12.54
N ASP A 152 15.05 -2.08 11.33
CA ASP A 152 16.42 -1.80 10.88
C ASP A 152 17.07 -0.71 11.74
N ASP A 153 16.34 0.34 12.11
CA ASP A 153 16.83 1.42 12.97
C ASP A 153 17.07 0.94 14.41
N ILE A 154 16.21 0.08 14.97
CA ILE A 154 16.45 -0.55 16.29
C ILE A 154 17.69 -1.45 16.23
N LYS A 155 17.88 -2.22 15.14
CA LYS A 155 19.05 -3.09 14.97
C LYS A 155 20.35 -2.27 14.92
N ILE A 156 20.36 -1.16 14.18
CA ILE A 156 21.52 -0.28 14.07
C ILE A 156 21.83 0.42 15.40
N GLN A 157 20.80 0.82 16.15
CA GLN A 157 20.93 1.59 17.39
C GLN A 157 20.71 0.75 18.65
N MET A 158 20.96 -0.56 18.57
CA MET A 158 20.67 -1.51 19.65
C MET A 158 21.31 -1.09 20.98
N ALA A 159 22.58 -0.70 20.96
CA ALA A 159 23.30 -0.24 22.15
C ALA A 159 22.65 0.98 22.82
N LEU A 160 22.09 1.92 22.05
CA LEU A 160 21.40 3.09 22.59
C LEU A 160 20.07 2.69 23.26
N VAL A 161 19.33 1.77 22.63
CA VAL A 161 18.06 1.26 23.17
C VAL A 161 18.33 0.48 24.46
N GLU A 162 19.35 -0.39 24.49
CA GLU A 162 19.73 -1.15 25.69
C GLU A 162 20.21 -0.25 26.82
N THR A 163 21.01 0.78 26.51
CA THR A 163 21.46 1.75 27.51
C THR A 163 20.27 2.51 28.12
N ALA A 164 19.31 2.93 27.30
CA ALA A 164 18.10 3.60 27.78
C ALA A 164 17.27 2.67 28.70
N LEU A 165 17.10 1.41 28.32
CA LEU A 165 16.42 0.41 29.15
C LEU A 165 17.16 0.16 30.48
N ALA A 166 18.50 0.10 30.46
CA ALA A 166 19.33 -0.06 31.66
C ALA A 166 19.23 1.13 32.61
N LEU A 167 19.00 2.34 32.08
CA LEU A 167 18.71 3.55 32.85
C LEU A 167 17.25 3.63 33.34
N GLY A 168 16.44 2.58 33.12
CA GLY A 168 15.05 2.49 33.58
C GLY A 168 14.03 3.10 32.61
N ALA A 169 14.41 3.43 31.38
CA ALA A 169 13.44 3.88 30.38
C ALA A 169 12.48 2.75 29.98
N THR A 170 11.22 3.10 29.73
CA THR A 170 10.27 2.15 29.15
C THR A 170 10.63 1.83 27.68
N PRO A 171 10.26 0.66 27.13
CA PRO A 171 10.50 0.34 25.72
C PRO A 171 9.99 1.39 24.74
N ARG A 172 8.88 2.06 25.08
CA ARG A 172 8.30 3.16 24.28
C ARG A 172 9.16 4.42 24.30
N GLN A 173 9.79 4.74 25.43
CA GLN A 173 10.74 5.85 25.53
C GLN A 173 12.04 5.51 24.81
N ALA A 174 12.56 4.29 25.00
CA ALA A 174 13.81 3.83 24.40
C ALA A 174 13.76 3.77 22.85
N THR A 175 12.57 3.59 22.26
CA THR A 175 12.38 3.48 20.79
C THR A 175 11.74 4.70 20.13
N LEU A 176 11.44 5.76 20.89
CA LEU A 176 10.65 6.90 20.40
C LEU A 176 11.28 7.56 19.17
N GLN A 177 12.59 7.72 19.15
CA GLN A 177 13.30 8.37 18.05
C GLN A 177 13.27 7.52 16.77
N GLN A 178 13.41 6.21 16.91
CA GLN A 178 13.38 5.23 15.82
C GLN A 178 11.98 5.15 15.23
N VAL A 179 10.94 5.17 16.07
CA VAL A 179 9.54 5.25 15.64
C VAL A 179 9.28 6.51 14.84
N LYS A 180 9.67 7.69 15.36
CA LYS A 180 9.50 8.97 14.65
C LYS A 180 10.18 8.96 13.29
N ARG A 181 11.45 8.52 13.23
CA ARG A 181 12.21 8.46 11.98
C ARG A 181 11.57 7.51 10.96
N SER A 182 11.12 6.35 11.41
CA SER A 182 10.48 5.36 10.55
C SER A 182 9.14 5.84 9.97
N LEU A 183 8.34 6.54 10.78
CA LEU A 183 7.08 7.14 10.33
C LEU A 183 7.33 8.26 9.31
N VAL A 184 8.27 9.17 9.58
CA VAL A 184 8.61 10.27 8.65
C VAL A 184 9.05 9.70 7.30
N ILE A 185 10.01 8.76 7.31
CA ILE A 185 10.52 8.15 6.07
C ILE A 185 9.40 7.44 5.28
N ALA A 186 8.51 6.72 5.97
CA ALA A 186 7.44 6.00 5.30
C ALA A 186 6.34 6.91 4.76
N LEU A 187 6.05 8.03 5.43
CA LEU A 187 4.98 8.96 5.05
C LEU A 187 5.44 10.05 4.06
N SER A 188 6.75 10.35 4.00
CA SER A 188 7.30 11.36 3.08
C SER A 188 6.80 11.22 1.64
N PRO A 189 6.83 10.04 0.99
CA PRO A 189 6.34 9.91 -0.38
C PRO A 189 4.86 10.28 -0.56
N VAL A 190 4.02 9.96 0.43
CA VAL A 190 2.58 10.28 0.40
C VAL A 190 2.37 11.79 0.51
N LEU A 191 3.11 12.45 1.41
CA LEU A 191 3.05 13.90 1.58
C LEU A 191 3.64 14.65 0.39
N ASP A 192 4.73 14.16 -0.20
CA ASP A 192 5.36 14.79 -1.35
C ASP A 192 4.52 14.62 -2.62
N ASN A 193 3.82 13.49 -2.78
CA ASN A 193 2.81 13.35 -3.82
C ASN A 193 1.66 14.36 -3.62
N ALA A 194 1.19 14.55 -2.39
CA ALA A 194 0.15 15.53 -2.08
C ALA A 194 0.55 16.98 -2.34
N LYS A 195 1.84 17.34 -2.19
CA LYS A 195 2.35 18.68 -2.52
C LYS A 195 2.44 18.94 -4.03
N THR A 196 2.64 17.89 -4.82
CA THR A 196 2.94 18.00 -6.26
C THR A 196 1.76 17.65 -7.16
N VAL A 197 0.70 17.07 -6.59
CA VAL A 197 -0.54 16.72 -7.30
C VAL A 197 -1.19 17.96 -7.90
N GLY A 198 -1.52 17.90 -9.19
CA GLY A 198 -2.10 19.04 -9.93
C GLY A 198 -1.08 20.04 -10.48
N LEU A 199 0.17 20.04 -9.99
CA LEU A 199 1.25 20.88 -10.54
C LEU A 199 2.14 20.14 -11.53
N ILE A 200 2.55 18.91 -11.17
CA ILE A 200 3.50 18.11 -11.97
C ILE A 200 2.82 16.85 -12.50
N SER A 201 1.89 16.28 -11.72
CA SER A 201 1.17 15.07 -12.10
C SER A 201 -0.32 15.25 -11.93
N LEU A 202 -1.08 14.92 -12.97
CA LEU A 202 -2.51 14.69 -12.88
C LEU A 202 -2.73 13.23 -12.47
N PRO A 203 -3.42 12.96 -11.35
CA PRO A 203 -3.70 11.60 -10.93
C PRO A 203 -4.44 10.81 -12.00
N GLY A 204 -4.06 9.55 -12.20
CA GLY A 204 -4.64 8.73 -13.27
C GLY A 204 -6.17 8.59 -13.19
N ALA A 205 -6.74 8.54 -11.99
CA ALA A 205 -8.20 8.51 -11.79
C ALA A 205 -8.87 9.82 -12.23
N MET A 206 -8.27 10.97 -11.90
CA MET A 206 -8.74 12.28 -12.32
C MET A 206 -8.65 12.43 -13.85
N THR A 207 -7.50 12.09 -14.45
CA THR A 207 -7.33 12.11 -15.91
C THR A 207 -8.30 11.16 -16.59
N GLY A 208 -8.53 9.97 -16.04
CA GLY A 208 -9.48 9.00 -16.57
C GLY A 208 -10.92 9.48 -16.56
N LEU A 209 -11.36 10.19 -15.51
CA LEU A 209 -12.68 10.82 -15.46
C LEU A 209 -12.82 11.91 -16.52
N ILE A 210 -11.80 12.76 -16.69
CA ILE A 210 -11.79 13.83 -17.69
C ILE A 210 -11.83 13.24 -19.11
N MET A 211 -11.01 12.21 -19.40
CA MET A 211 -11.02 11.51 -20.69
C MET A 211 -12.34 10.78 -20.94
N GLY A 212 -13.02 10.35 -19.87
CA GLY A 212 -14.36 9.77 -19.90
C GLY A 212 -15.49 10.77 -20.07
N GLY A 213 -15.19 12.07 -20.24
CA GLY A 213 -16.18 13.13 -20.48
C GLY A 213 -16.80 13.73 -19.22
N ALA A 214 -16.31 13.39 -18.02
CA ALA A 214 -16.75 14.02 -16.78
C ALA A 214 -16.24 15.47 -16.70
N SER A 215 -16.95 16.32 -15.95
CA SER A 215 -16.51 17.70 -15.78
C SER A 215 -15.18 17.76 -15.00
N PRO A 216 -14.23 18.64 -15.38
CA PRO A 216 -12.98 18.79 -14.64
C PRO A 216 -13.20 19.13 -13.16
N LEU A 217 -14.25 19.89 -12.85
CA LEU A 217 -14.59 20.29 -11.48
C LEU A 217 -14.96 19.08 -10.60
N GLU A 218 -15.80 18.18 -11.10
CA GLU A 218 -16.14 16.94 -10.39
C GLU A 218 -14.91 16.05 -10.19
N ALA A 219 -14.07 15.93 -11.22
CA ALA A 219 -12.84 15.15 -11.14
C ALA A 219 -11.87 15.71 -10.08
N ILE A 220 -11.74 17.04 -9.97
CA ILE A 220 -10.93 17.70 -8.95
C ILE A 220 -11.48 17.45 -7.54
N GLN A 221 -12.80 17.62 -7.34
CA GLN A 221 -13.42 17.42 -6.03
C GLN A 221 -13.21 16.00 -5.52
N LEU A 222 -13.44 14.99 -6.37
CA LEU A 222 -13.18 13.59 -6.02
C LEU A 222 -11.71 13.34 -5.73
N GLN A 223 -10.80 13.96 -6.49
CA GLN A 223 -9.37 13.76 -6.28
C GLN A 223 -8.88 14.37 -4.96
N ILE A 224 -9.34 15.57 -4.58
CA ILE A 224 -9.03 16.18 -3.28
C ILE A 224 -9.47 15.26 -2.14
N VAL A 225 -10.69 14.74 -2.25
CA VAL A 225 -11.28 13.80 -1.31
C VAL A 225 -10.40 12.54 -1.21
N VAL A 226 -10.01 11.93 -2.34
CA VAL A 226 -9.11 10.76 -2.35
C VAL A 226 -7.76 11.07 -1.69
N MET A 227 -7.12 12.20 -2.00
CA MET A 227 -5.80 12.54 -1.43
C MET A 227 -5.84 12.63 0.10
N ASN A 228 -6.89 13.26 0.65
CA ASN A 228 -7.08 13.33 2.11
C ASN A 228 -7.22 11.94 2.74
N MET A 229 -7.92 11.02 2.06
CA MET A 229 -8.04 9.63 2.55
C MET A 229 -6.73 8.88 2.52
N LEU A 230 -5.95 9.03 1.45
CA LEU A 230 -4.67 8.34 1.33
C LEU A 230 -3.72 8.76 2.45
N ILE A 231 -3.66 10.06 2.75
CA ILE A 231 -2.87 10.60 3.87
C ILE A 231 -3.41 10.07 5.20
N GLY A 232 -4.72 10.20 5.43
CA GLY A 232 -5.35 9.78 6.69
C GLY A 232 -5.16 8.29 6.98
N ALA A 233 -5.54 7.43 6.04
CA ALA A 233 -5.47 5.99 6.21
C ALA A 233 -4.04 5.49 6.34
N SER A 234 -3.10 6.04 5.57
CA SER A 234 -1.68 5.65 5.66
C SER A 234 -1.06 6.09 6.99
N THR A 235 -1.40 7.29 7.47
CA THR A 235 -0.93 7.80 8.76
C THR A 235 -1.45 6.94 9.91
N VAL A 236 -2.77 6.68 9.96
CA VAL A 236 -3.36 5.84 11.00
C VAL A 236 -2.78 4.43 10.94
N SER A 237 -2.74 3.80 9.76
CA SER A 237 -2.21 2.43 9.60
C SER A 237 -0.75 2.32 10.06
N SER A 238 0.10 3.27 9.65
CA SER A 238 1.51 3.26 10.01
C SER A 238 1.71 3.46 11.52
N ILE A 239 0.97 4.37 12.15
CA ILE A 239 1.02 4.58 13.60
C ILE A 239 0.56 3.32 14.35
N PHE A 240 -0.58 2.73 13.97
CA PHE A 240 -1.06 1.47 14.56
C PHE A 240 -0.03 0.35 14.40
N SER A 241 0.66 0.28 13.26
CA SER A 241 1.70 -0.73 13.05
C SER A 241 2.87 -0.58 14.02
N THR A 242 3.24 0.63 14.40
CA THR A 242 4.28 0.86 15.42
C THR A 242 3.79 0.44 16.82
N TYR A 243 2.53 0.74 17.16
CA TYR A 243 1.92 0.33 18.42
C TYR A 243 1.66 -1.18 18.53
N LEU A 244 1.55 -1.90 17.42
CA LEU A 244 1.39 -3.35 17.43
C LEU A 244 2.72 -4.09 17.25
N SER A 245 3.73 -3.43 16.67
CA SER A 245 5.07 -4.01 16.50
C SER A 245 5.91 -3.91 17.77
N TRP A 246 5.74 -2.88 18.61
CA TRP A 246 6.59 -2.68 19.80
C TRP A 246 6.65 -3.90 20.73
N PRO A 247 5.54 -4.60 21.10
CA PRO A 247 5.62 -5.72 22.04
C PRO A 247 6.35 -6.92 21.42
N SER A 248 6.50 -6.96 20.10
CA SER A 248 7.16 -8.05 19.40
C SER A 248 8.68 -7.90 19.38
N PHE A 249 9.23 -6.75 19.80
CA PHE A 249 10.67 -6.52 19.88
C PHE A 249 11.24 -6.67 21.31
N PHE A 250 10.37 -6.74 22.32
CA PHE A 250 10.77 -6.77 23.73
C PHE A 250 10.16 -7.97 24.45
N THR A 251 10.91 -8.52 25.39
CA THR A 251 10.41 -9.54 26.31
C THR A 251 9.50 -8.92 27.39
N LYS A 252 8.76 -9.77 28.13
CA LYS A 252 7.95 -9.32 29.28
C LYS A 252 8.77 -8.60 30.37
N ALA A 253 10.09 -8.80 30.39
CA ALA A 253 11.02 -8.16 31.32
C ALA A 253 11.67 -6.89 30.73
N TYR A 254 11.13 -6.33 29.64
CA TYR A 254 11.65 -5.15 28.93
C TYR A 254 13.11 -5.30 28.45
N GLN A 255 13.51 -6.51 28.07
CA GLN A 255 14.78 -6.75 27.38
C GLN A 255 14.54 -6.84 25.88
N LEU A 256 15.51 -6.41 25.07
CA LEU A 256 15.45 -6.58 23.62
C LEU A 256 15.52 -8.07 23.26
N GLU A 257 14.59 -8.53 22.44
CA GLU A 257 14.59 -9.92 21.99
C GLU A 257 15.57 -10.08 20.82
N THR A 258 16.82 -10.46 21.13
CA THR A 258 17.90 -10.62 20.16
C THR A 258 17.58 -11.62 19.04
N LYS A 259 16.69 -12.60 19.27
CA LYS A 259 16.18 -13.53 18.25
C LYS A 259 15.50 -12.83 17.06
N VAL A 260 14.93 -11.65 17.29
CA VAL A 260 14.25 -10.87 16.24
C VAL A 260 15.25 -10.17 15.30
N PHE A 261 16.47 -9.92 15.78
CA PHE A 261 17.50 -9.15 15.08
C PHE A 261 18.66 -10.01 14.54
N SER A 262 18.79 -11.24 15.03
CA SER A 262 19.85 -12.22 14.72
C SER A 262 19.56 -13.11 13.51
N SER A 263 18.55 -12.80 12.69
CA SER A 263 18.35 -13.49 11.42
C SER A 263 19.51 -13.20 10.46
N GLU A 264 20.48 -14.12 10.44
CA GLU A 264 21.32 -14.47 9.28
C GLU A 264 20.45 -14.91 8.09
#